data_AF-A0A356Z522-F1
#
_entry.id   AF-A0A356Z522-F1
#
_cell.length_a   1.000
_cell.length_b   1.000
_cell.length_c   1.000
_cell.angle_alpha   90.00
_cell.angle_beta   90.00
_cell.angle_gamma   90.00
#
_symmetry.space_group_name_H-M   'P 1'
#
loop_
_entity.id
_entity.type
_entity.pdbx_description
1 polymer ?
#
loop_
_entity_poly.entity_id
_entity_poly.type
_entity_poly.pdbx_seq_one_letter_code
_entity_poly.pdbx_strand_id
1 'polypeptide(L)'
;MSKIQGKVLKHSEQTRTMHWIHLLCFLILGLTGIGFYFDSAGISNLFGGEANASLVHRWAGVLFTAGPAIYILLNFERFSKFIDTISSFTKDDISWLKTMGGYIPFIKVE
;
A
#
# COMPACT_ATOMS: atom_id res chain seq x y z
N MET A 1 0.33 12.84 -27.88
CA MET A 1 1.60 12.39 -27.26
C MET A 1 2.23 13.57 -26.54
N SER A 2 2.53 13.42 -25.24
CA SER A 2 3.09 14.50 -24.40
C SER A 2 4.42 15.00 -24.95
N LYS A 3 4.57 16.32 -25.11
CA LYS A 3 5.77 17.01 -25.64
C LYS A 3 6.97 17.06 -24.67
N ILE A 4 6.87 16.44 -23.50
CA ILE A 4 7.92 16.56 -22.47
C ILE A 4 9.00 15.51 -22.72
N GLN A 5 10.15 15.96 -23.25
CA GLN A 5 11.40 15.18 -23.23
C GLN A 5 12.01 15.29 -21.82
N GLY A 6 11.77 14.31 -20.95
CA GLY A 6 12.34 14.28 -19.59
C GLY A 6 11.59 13.39 -18.61
N LYS A 7 12.07 13.32 -17.36
CA LYS A 7 11.37 12.64 -16.25
C LYS A 7 10.33 13.60 -15.65
N VAL A 8 9.11 13.11 -15.45
CA VAL A 8 8.06 13.85 -14.73
C VAL A 8 8.00 13.36 -13.29
N LEU A 9 8.01 14.28 -12.32
CA LEU A 9 7.83 13.93 -10.92
C LEU A 9 6.38 13.53 -10.65
N LYS A 10 6.12 12.22 -10.53
CA LYS A 10 4.77 11.69 -10.26
C LYS A 10 4.40 11.77 -8.77
N HIS A 11 5.32 11.43 -7.87
CA HIS A 11 5.10 11.40 -6.43
C HIS A 11 6.14 12.25 -5.70
N SER A 12 5.68 13.14 -4.81
CA SER A 12 6.57 13.96 -3.98
C SER A 12 7.37 13.09 -2.99
N GLU A 13 8.48 13.63 -2.50
CA GLU A 13 9.32 12.93 -1.52
C GLU A 13 8.54 12.56 -0.25
N GLN A 14 7.72 13.47 0.28
CA GLN A 14 6.86 13.20 1.44
C GLN A 14 5.94 11.99 1.20
N THR A 15 5.33 11.89 0.01
CA THR A 15 4.44 10.78 -0.35
C THR A 15 5.21 9.46 -0.41
N ARG A 16 6.41 9.48 -1.00
CA ARG A 16 7.28 8.30 -1.10
C ARG A 16 7.75 7.84 0.27
N THR A 17 8.19 8.74 1.13
CA THR A 17 8.64 8.42 2.49
C THR A 17 7.52 7.81 3.32
N MET A 18 6.33 8.41 3.31
CA MET A 18 5.16 7.85 3.99
C MET A 18 4.85 6.44 3.48
N HIS A 19 4.83 6.24 2.16
CA HIS A 19 4.54 4.94 1.56
C HIS A 19 5.53 3.85 1.99
N TRP A 20 6.84 4.15 1.99
CA TRP A 20 7.86 3.17 2.40
C TRP A 20 7.79 2.83 3.89
N ILE A 21 7.53 3.81 4.76
CA ILE A 21 7.32 3.56 6.20
C ILE A 21 6.06 2.70 6.41
N HIS A 22 4.99 3.01 5.67
CA HIS A 22 3.74 2.27 5.76
C HIS A 22 3.89 0.82 5.25
N LEU A 23 4.64 0.60 4.17
CA LEU A 23 4.99 -0.73 3.67
C LEU A 23 5.78 -1.53 4.71
N LEU A 24 6.77 -0.93 5.38
CA LEU A 24 7.53 -1.62 6.42
C LEU A 24 6.62 -2.06 7.57
N CYS A 25 5.73 -1.18 8.02
CA CYS A 25 4.75 -1.51 9.05
C CYS A 25 3.80 -2.62 8.58
N PHE A 26 3.33 -2.59 7.33
CA PHE A 26 2.50 -3.64 6.73
C PHE A 26 3.19 -5.01 6.77
N LEU A 27 4.46 -5.08 6.38
CA LEU A 27 5.22 -6.33 6.39
C LEU A 27 5.39 -6.89 7.80
N ILE A 28 5.73 -6.03 8.77
CA ILE A 28 5.85 -6.43 10.18
C ILE A 28 4.52 -6.94 10.72
N LEU A 29 3.43 -6.21 10.49
CA LEU A 29 2.08 -6.58 10.94
C LEU A 29 1.59 -7.87 10.29
N GLY A 30 1.82 -8.02 8.98
CA GLY A 30 1.46 -9.21 8.22
C GLY A 30 2.20 -10.44 8.74
N LEU A 31 3.52 -10.35 8.92
CA LEU A 31 4.33 -11.45 9.44
C LEU A 31 3.93 -11.82 10.87
N THR A 32 3.91 -10.85 11.79
CA THR A 32 3.53 -11.12 13.18
C THR A 32 2.09 -11.64 13.29
N GLY A 33 1.15 -11.10 12.51
CA GLY A 33 -0.24 -11.58 12.46
C GLY A 33 -0.37 -13.02 11.96
N ILE A 34 0.35 -13.39 10.90
CA ILE A 34 0.46 -14.79 10.44
C ILE A 34 1.08 -15.66 11.54
N GLY A 35 2.10 -15.15 12.22
CA GLY A 35 2.75 -15.82 13.35
C GLY A 35 1.77 -16.19 14.45
N PHE A 36 0.90 -15.27 14.87
CA PHE A 36 -0.13 -15.52 15.88
C PHE A 36 -1.27 -16.40 15.36
N TYR A 37 -1.70 -16.21 14.12
CA TYR A 37 -2.84 -16.95 13.59
C TYR A 37 -2.55 -18.44 13.41
N PHE A 38 -1.32 -18.79 13.05
CA PHE A 38 -0.89 -20.18 12.84
C PHE A 38 -0.02 -20.73 13.98
N ASP A 39 0.08 -20.03 15.12
CA ASP A 39 0.94 -20.39 16.25
C ASP A 39 2.39 -20.72 15.83
N SER A 40 2.92 -19.97 14.86
CA SER A 40 4.23 -20.24 14.26
C SER A 40 5.36 -19.70 15.13
N ALA A 41 5.95 -20.60 15.93
CA ALA A 41 7.14 -20.29 16.72
C ALA A 41 8.30 -19.77 15.85
N GLY A 42 8.45 -20.26 14.62
CA GLY A 42 9.49 -19.80 13.69
C GLY A 42 9.37 -18.31 13.36
N ILE A 43 8.15 -17.84 13.09
CA ILE A 43 7.88 -16.43 12.80
C ILE A 43 8.01 -15.59 14.06
N SER A 44 7.42 -16.03 15.18
CA SER A 44 7.52 -15.33 16.47
C SER A 44 8.98 -15.17 16.93
N ASN A 45 9.83 -16.15 16.66
CA ASN A 45 11.25 -16.11 17.00
C ASN A 45 12.06 -15.09 16.17
N LEU A 46 11.61 -14.71 14.96
CA LEU A 46 12.22 -13.60 14.21
C LEU A 46 12.14 -12.28 14.98
N PHE A 47 11.14 -12.16 15.84
CA PHE A 47 10.93 -11.02 16.70
C PHE A 47 11.35 -11.30 18.14
N GLY A 48 12.14 -12.35 18.42
CA GLY A 48 12.60 -12.66 19.79
C GLY A 48 11.57 -13.36 20.69
N GLY A 49 10.56 -14.00 20.09
CA GLY A 49 9.55 -14.79 20.78
C GLY A 49 8.17 -14.13 20.77
N GLU A 50 7.14 -14.89 21.17
CA GLU A 50 5.73 -14.49 21.04
C GLU A 50 5.41 -13.19 21.79
N ALA A 51 5.94 -13.02 23.00
CA ALA A 51 5.74 -11.81 23.80
C ALA A 51 6.29 -10.55 23.09
N ASN A 52 7.48 -10.64 22.50
CA ASN A 52 8.09 -9.51 21.81
C ASN A 52 7.47 -9.29 20.43
N ALA A 53 7.11 -10.36 19.71
CA ALA A 53 6.30 -10.27 18.50
C ALA A 53 4.99 -9.50 18.75
N SER A 54 4.29 -9.80 19.85
CA SER A 54 3.04 -9.12 20.24
C SER A 54 3.26 -7.64 20.55
N LEU A 55 4.36 -7.31 21.23
CA LEU A 55 4.73 -5.92 21.51
C LEU A 55 5.00 -5.15 20.21
N VAL A 56 5.84 -5.72 19.33
CA VAL A 56 6.19 -5.13 18.03
C VAL A 56 4.94 -4.95 17.16
N HIS A 57 4.05 -5.94 17.11
CA HIS A 57 2.80 -5.86 16.34
C HIS A 57 1.94 -4.67 16.78
N ARG A 58 1.73 -4.49 18.09
CA ARG A 58 0.91 -3.39 18.62
C ARG A 58 1.48 -2.02 18.25
N TRP A 59 2.78 -1.82 18.42
CA TRP A 59 3.44 -0.56 18.05
C TRP A 59 3.46 -0.31 16.55
N ALA A 60 3.73 -1.35 15.75
CA ALA A 60 3.63 -1.27 14.29
C ALA A 60 2.20 -0.89 13.86
N GLY A 61 1.17 -1.39 14.55
CA GLY A 61 -0.24 -1.07 14.30
C GLY A 61 -0.57 0.41 14.55
N VAL A 62 -0.02 0.98 15.63
CA VAL A 62 -0.14 2.41 15.92
C VAL A 62 0.50 3.24 14.80
N LEU A 63 1.74 2.92 14.39
CA LEU A 63 2.42 3.64 13.31
C LEU A 63 1.71 3.47 11.95
N PHE A 64 1.23 2.26 11.67
CA PHE A 64 0.50 1.94 10.44
C PHE A 64 -0.78 2.75 10.33
N THR A 65 -1.45 3.05 11.44
CA THR A 65 -2.69 3.84 11.48
C THR A 65 -2.40 5.34 11.53
N ALA A 66 -1.53 5.77 12.44
CA ALA A 66 -1.24 7.19 12.67
C ALA A 66 -0.47 7.82 11.50
N GLY A 67 0.45 7.09 10.87
CA GLY A 67 1.28 7.61 9.77
C GLY A 67 0.45 8.14 8.59
N PRO A 68 -0.39 7.31 7.96
CA PRO A 68 -1.30 7.76 6.90
C PRO A 68 -2.31 8.78 7.40
N ALA A 69 -2.85 8.64 8.62
CA ALA A 69 -3.80 9.62 9.15
C ALA A 69 -3.19 11.03 9.23
N ILE A 70 -1.98 11.15 9.79
CA ILE A 70 -1.24 12.42 9.83
C ILE A 70 -0.94 12.91 8.42
N TYR A 71 -0.49 12.03 7.52
CA TYR A 71 -0.22 12.41 6.13
C TYR A 71 -1.47 12.96 5.43
N ILE A 72 -2.63 12.32 5.62
CA ILE A 72 -3.92 12.74 5.07
C ILE A 72 -4.32 14.11 5.61
N LEU A 73 -4.19 14.33 6.93
CA LEU A 73 -4.50 15.62 7.55
C LEU A 73 -3.63 16.75 7.00
N LEU A 74 -2.33 16.49 6.78
CA LEU A 74 -1.39 17.47 6.24
C LEU A 74 -1.53 17.67 4.73
N ASN A 75 -2.08 16.70 3.99
CA ASN A 75 -2.19 16.70 2.52
C ASN A 75 -3.62 16.45 2.04
N PHE A 76 -4.61 17.03 2.73
CA PHE A 76 -6.01 16.66 2.53
C PHE A 76 -6.53 16.91 1.11
N GLU A 77 -6.12 18.00 0.46
CA GLU A 77 -6.52 18.28 -0.93
C GLU A 77 -6.03 17.20 -1.90
N ARG A 78 -4.78 16.73 -1.73
CA ARG A 78 -4.21 15.65 -2.56
C ARG A 78 -4.94 14.35 -2.29
N PHE A 79 -5.23 14.05 -1.03
CA PHE A 79 -5.98 12.87 -0.64
C PHE A 79 -7.39 12.88 -1.23
N SER A 80 -8.10 14.01 -1.12
CA SER A 80 -9.45 14.18 -1.67
C SER A 80 -9.48 13.94 -3.18
N LYS A 81 -8.55 14.56 -3.94
CA LYS A 81 -8.40 14.31 -5.39
C LYS A 81 -8.05 12.86 -5.71
N PHE A 82 -7.20 12.23 -4.89
CA PHE A 82 -6.86 10.82 -5.05
C PHE A 82 -8.10 9.93 -4.85
N ILE A 83 -8.88 10.17 -3.78
CA ILE A 83 -10.13 9.45 -3.52
C ILE A 83 -11.09 9.62 -4.69
N ASP A 84 -11.36 10.86 -5.11
CA ASP A 84 -12.22 11.18 -6.25
C ASP A 84 -11.80 10.41 -7.51
N THR A 85 -10.50 10.36 -7.80
CA THR A 85 -9.94 9.62 -8.93
C THR A 85 -10.17 8.11 -8.82
N ILE A 86 -9.86 7.48 -7.67
CA ILE A 86 -9.96 6.02 -7.52
C ILE A 86 -11.41 5.55 -7.31
N SER A 87 -12.31 6.43 -6.87
CA SER A 87 -13.73 6.12 -6.72
C SER A 87 -14.54 6.38 -7.98
N SER A 88 -13.94 7.02 -8.99
CA SER A 88 -14.59 7.30 -10.26
C SER A 88 -14.32 6.19 -11.26
N PHE A 89 -15.36 5.43 -11.61
CA PHE A 89 -15.30 4.37 -12.61
C PHE A 89 -15.95 4.81 -13.92
N THR A 90 -15.24 4.60 -15.02
CA THR A 90 -15.64 4.99 -16.36
C THR A 90 -15.77 3.77 -17.29
N LYS A 91 -16.24 4.00 -18.52
CA LYS A 91 -16.29 2.97 -19.55
C LYS A 91 -14.90 2.43 -19.91
N ASP A 92 -13.86 3.25 -19.74
CA ASP A 92 -12.48 2.86 -20.01
C ASP A 92 -11.99 1.86 -18.96
N ASP A 93 -12.35 2.03 -17.68
CA ASP A 93 -12.02 1.09 -16.62
C ASP A 93 -12.66 -0.29 -16.86
N ILE A 94 -13.93 -0.29 -17.28
CA ILE A 94 -14.63 -1.54 -17.65
C ILE A 94 -13.96 -2.19 -18.86
N SER A 95 -13.56 -1.40 -19.86
CA SER A 95 -12.89 -1.91 -21.06
C SER A 95 -11.50 -2.48 -20.73
N TRP A 96 -10.77 -1.83 -19.84
CA TRP A 96 -9.50 -2.31 -19.30
C TRP A 96 -9.68 -3.62 -18.51
N LEU A 97 -10.74 -3.73 -17.70
CA LEU A 97 -11.05 -4.96 -16.96
C LEU A 97 -11.39 -6.14 -17.87
N LYS A 98 -12.11 -5.91 -18.98
CA LYS A 98 -12.43 -6.97 -19.96
C LYS A 98 -11.18 -7.61 -20.55
N THR A 99 -10.11 -6.83 -20.76
CA THR A 99 -8.83 -7.32 -21.28
C THR A 99 -7.86 -7.73 -20.18
N MET A 100 -8.27 -7.71 -18.90
CA MET A 100 -7.39 -7.89 -17.74
C MET A 100 -6.14 -6.99 -17.82
N GLY A 101 -6.34 -5.76 -18.29
CA GLY A 101 -5.33 -4.75 -18.52
C GLY A 101 -4.49 -4.91 -19.78
N GLY A 102 -4.74 -5.92 -20.61
CA GLY A 102 -4.01 -6.17 -21.85
C GLY A 102 -2.56 -6.57 -21.65
N TYR A 103 -2.13 -6.81 -20.40
CA TYR A 103 -0.78 -7.24 -20.04
C TYR A 103 -0.61 -8.76 -20.13
N ILE A 104 -1.72 -9.49 -20.16
CA ILE A 104 -1.74 -10.95 -20.25
C ILE A 104 -1.85 -11.35 -21.73
N PRO A 105 -0.79 -11.92 -22.34
CA PRO A 105 -0.68 -12.06 -23.80
C PRO A 105 -1.71 -13.01 -24.44
N PHE A 106 -2.37 -13.85 -23.65
CA PHE A 106 -3.34 -14.84 -24.10
C PHE A 106 -4.81 -14.41 -23.91
N ILE A 107 -5.07 -13.24 -23.31
CA ILE A 107 -6.42 -12.68 -23.18
C ILE A 107 -6.52 -11.53 -24.17
N LYS A 108 -6.82 -11.87 -25.43
CA LYS A 108 -7.14 -10.88 -26.47
C LYS A 108 -8.66 -10.78 -26.51
N VAL A 109 -9.18 -9.62 -26.13
CA VAL A 109 -10.56 -9.25 -26.41
C VAL A 109 -10.56 -8.65 -27.82
N GLU A 110 -11.30 -9.27 -28.74
CA GLU A 110 -11.58 -8.71 -30.07
C GLU A 110 -12.44 -7.44 -29.97
#